data_AF-A0A7S1P0X6-F1
#
_entry.id   AF-A0A7S1P0X6-F1
#
_cell.length_a   1.000
_cell.length_b   1.000
_cell.length_c   1.000
_cell.angle_alpha   90.00
_cell.angle_beta   90.00
_cell.angle_gamma   90.00
#
_symmetry.space_group_name_H-M   'P 1'
#
loop_
_entity.id
_entity.type
_entity.pdbx_description
1 polymer ?
#
loop_
_entity_poly.entity_id
_entity_poly.type
_entity_poly.pdbx_seq_one_letter_code
_entity_poly.pdbx_strand_id
1 'polypeptide(L)'
;MKGMPTHSSFSAPAASRQRRPSAVLSLYLLLIVVGLCISPSAAGKKRVREKCAAELGLIKSGISAEDVIAQHKLFCNASRVNFANEVLGFVTPWNEGGFKTSYYFRRKLTYVSPVWLRVIERGEGTGE
;
A
#
# COMPACT_ATOMS: atom_id res chain seq x y z
N MET A 1 -0.60 90.29 4.90
CA MET A 1 -1.04 89.50 6.08
C MET A 1 -1.17 88.05 5.66
N LYS A 2 -0.70 87.13 6.52
CA LYS A 2 -0.80 85.66 6.45
C LYS A 2 0.08 85.04 5.35
N GLY A 3 1.08 84.23 5.64
CA GLY A 3 1.40 83.49 6.86
C GLY A 3 1.98 82.16 6.37
N MET A 4 3.25 81.91 6.67
CA MET A 4 3.89 80.64 6.38
C MET A 4 3.35 79.58 7.35
N PRO A 5 3.14 78.34 6.88
CA PRO A 5 3.37 77.21 7.76
C PRO A 5 4.40 76.27 7.16
N THR A 6 5.45 76.09 7.94
CA THR A 6 6.38 74.97 7.95
C THR A 6 5.63 73.65 8.11
N HIS A 7 5.86 72.70 7.20
CA HIS A 7 5.65 71.27 7.42
C HIS A 7 6.90 70.55 6.89
N SER A 8 7.88 70.35 7.77
CA SER A 8 8.15 69.06 8.40
C SER A 8 8.68 68.02 7.42
N SER A 9 10.00 68.02 7.30
CA SER A 9 10.82 66.94 6.76
C SER A 9 10.48 65.62 7.46
N PHE A 10 9.84 64.70 6.74
CA PHE A 10 9.66 63.32 7.20
C PHE A 10 10.79 62.47 6.64
N SER A 11 11.75 62.17 7.52
CA SER A 11 12.87 61.26 7.29
C SER A 11 12.35 59.86 6.93
N ALA A 12 12.87 59.28 5.85
CA ALA A 12 12.59 57.90 5.50
C ALA A 12 13.07 56.97 6.64
N PRO A 13 12.27 55.98 7.10
CA PRO A 13 12.75 55.04 8.09
C PRO A 13 13.84 54.18 7.46
N ALA A 14 14.94 54.11 8.19
CA ALA A 14 16.14 53.37 7.85
C ALA A 14 15.84 51.91 7.51
N ALA A 15 16.51 51.45 6.46
CA ALA A 15 17.02 50.10 6.24
C ALA A 15 16.14 48.96 6.79
N SER A 16 15.44 48.27 5.89
CA SER A 16 15.05 46.88 6.12
C SER A 16 16.28 46.11 6.57
N ARG A 17 16.33 45.81 7.87
CA ARG A 17 17.36 44.96 8.45
C ARG A 17 17.12 43.57 7.87
N GLN A 18 17.73 43.32 6.72
CA GLN A 18 17.81 42.02 6.08
C GLN A 18 18.42 41.09 7.14
N ARG A 19 17.58 40.39 7.91
CA ARG A 19 18.03 39.37 8.85
C ARG A 19 18.63 38.30 7.97
N ARG A 20 19.95 38.37 7.77
CA ARG A 20 20.72 37.34 7.09
C ARG A 20 20.34 36.04 7.79
N PRO A 21 19.70 35.09 7.09
CA PRO A 21 19.38 33.82 7.71
C PRO A 21 20.70 33.27 8.25
N SER A 22 20.71 32.89 9.53
CA SER A 22 21.89 32.26 10.12
C SER A 22 22.28 31.09 9.22
N ALA A 23 23.53 31.03 8.78
CA ALA A 23 24.02 29.95 7.93
C ALA A 23 23.71 28.57 8.56
N VAL A 24 23.63 28.52 9.89
CA VAL A 24 23.22 27.35 10.68
C VAL A 24 21.76 26.96 10.41
N LEU A 25 20.83 27.92 10.36
CA LEU A 25 19.42 27.65 10.06
C LEU A 25 19.25 27.18 8.62
N SER A 26 19.99 27.79 7.68
CA SER A 26 19.99 27.37 6.28
C SER A 26 20.54 25.94 6.12
N LEU A 27 21.64 25.62 6.81
CA LEU A 27 22.22 24.28 6.81
C LEU A 27 21.27 23.25 7.45
N TYR A 28 20.61 23.61 8.56
CA TYR A 28 19.65 22.73 9.23
C TYR A 28 18.42 22.44 8.36
N LEU A 29 17.88 23.46 7.67
CA LEU A 29 16.79 23.27 6.71
C LEU A 29 17.23 22.40 5.53
N LEU A 30 18.46 22.58 5.04
CA LEU A 30 19.00 21.78 3.94
C LEU A 30 19.15 20.30 4.36
N LEU A 31 19.61 20.02 5.58
CA LEU A 31 19.69 18.67 6.12
C LEU A 31 18.30 18.01 6.28
N ILE A 32 17.28 18.76 6.71
CA ILE A 32 15.90 18.25 6.80
C ILE A 32 15.35 17.91 5.41
N VAL A 33 15.55 18.78 4.42
CA VAL A 33 15.12 18.54 3.04
C VAL A 33 15.82 17.31 2.46
N VAL A 34 17.14 17.19 2.65
CA VAL A 34 17.92 16.03 2.23
C VAL A 34 17.44 14.75 2.93
N GLY A 35 17.15 14.80 4.24
CA GLY A 35 16.60 13.67 4.99
C GLY A 35 15.21 13.23 4.50
N LEU A 36 14.34 14.18 4.15
CA LEU A 36 13.03 13.90 3.54
C LEU A 36 13.16 13.34 2.12
N CYS A 37 14.13 13.81 1.33
CA CYS A 37 14.41 13.29 -0.01
C CYS A 37 15.04 11.88 0.00
N ILE A 38 15.83 11.56 1.03
CA ILE A 38 16.47 10.25 1.18
C ILE A 38 15.52 9.23 1.79
N SER A 39 14.44 9.66 2.46
CA SER A 39 13.46 8.75 3.04
C SER A 39 12.95 7.81 1.94
N PRO A 40 13.28 6.50 1.99
CA PRO A 40 12.74 5.57 1.03
C PRO A 40 11.25 5.60 1.29
N SER A 41 10.50 6.17 0.36
CA SER A 41 9.04 6.03 0.35
C SER A 41 8.79 4.56 0.63
N ALA A 42 8.03 4.26 1.68
CA ALA A 42 7.50 2.93 1.95
C ALA A 42 6.46 2.58 0.86
N ALA A 43 6.83 2.79 -0.40
CA ALA A 43 6.14 2.42 -1.59
C ALA A 43 5.95 0.92 -1.49
N GLY A 44 4.74 0.51 -1.11
CA GLY A 44 4.39 -0.89 -0.98
C GLY A 44 4.85 -1.62 -2.23
N LYS A 45 5.70 -2.63 -2.05
CA LYS A 45 6.19 -3.46 -3.16
C LYS A 45 4.99 -3.90 -3.99
N LYS A 46 4.94 -3.50 -5.27
CA LYS A 46 3.87 -3.91 -6.18
C LYS A 46 3.86 -5.44 -6.24
N ARG A 47 2.77 -6.05 -5.77
CA ARG A 47 2.59 -7.52 -5.79
C ARG A 47 2.19 -8.05 -7.17
N VAL A 48 1.71 -7.17 -8.04
CA VAL A 48 1.27 -7.50 -9.39
C VAL A 48 2.46 -7.42 -10.36
N ARG A 49 2.73 -8.52 -11.05
CA ARG A 49 3.72 -8.65 -12.13
C ARG A 49 3.01 -8.69 -13.49
N GLU A 50 3.71 -8.24 -14.52
CA GLU A 50 3.19 -8.21 -15.89
C GLU A 50 3.03 -9.62 -16.48
N LYS A 51 4.10 -10.42 -16.48
CA LYS A 51 4.11 -11.80 -16.99
C LYS A 51 3.64 -12.80 -15.96
N CYS A 52 3.03 -13.92 -16.35
CA CYS A 52 2.59 -14.99 -15.44
C CYS A 52 3.69 -16.00 -15.07
N ALA A 53 3.56 -16.70 -13.93
CA ALA A 53 4.62 -17.58 -13.39
C ALA A 53 5.17 -18.58 -14.41
N ALA A 54 4.27 -19.16 -15.21
CA ALA A 54 4.59 -20.03 -16.33
C ALA A 54 5.49 -19.34 -17.38
N GLU A 55 5.18 -18.08 -17.74
CA GLU A 55 5.92 -17.30 -18.75
C GLU A 55 7.32 -16.86 -18.26
N LEU A 56 7.59 -16.90 -16.95
CA LEU A 56 8.91 -16.61 -16.39
C LEU A 56 9.76 -17.86 -16.11
N GLY A 57 9.28 -19.06 -16.47
CA GLY A 57 10.02 -20.29 -16.19
C GLY A 57 10.14 -20.62 -14.70
N LEU A 58 9.24 -20.08 -13.86
CA LEU A 58 9.23 -20.39 -12.41
C LEU A 58 8.63 -21.76 -12.11
N ILE A 59 7.96 -22.38 -13.08
CA ILE A 59 7.42 -23.74 -12.98
C ILE A 59 8.50 -24.70 -13.46
N LYS A 60 9.37 -25.14 -12.55
CA LYS A 60 10.52 -25.99 -12.83
C LYS A 60 10.69 -27.06 -11.75
N SER A 61 11.28 -28.19 -12.11
CA SER A 61 11.77 -29.18 -11.15
C SER A 61 13.00 -28.63 -10.42
N GLY A 62 13.17 -28.98 -9.13
CA GLY A 62 14.34 -28.55 -8.35
C GLY A 62 14.30 -27.07 -7.91
N ILE A 63 13.14 -26.61 -7.44
CA ILE A 63 12.98 -25.26 -6.86
C ILE A 63 13.70 -25.17 -5.50
N SER A 64 14.45 -24.09 -5.29
CA SER A 64 15.07 -23.78 -3.99
C SER A 64 14.09 -23.06 -3.06
N ALA A 65 14.33 -23.14 -1.75
CA ALA A 65 13.51 -22.43 -0.75
C ALA A 65 13.61 -20.91 -0.92
N GLU A 66 14.80 -20.42 -1.27
CA GLU A 66 15.08 -19.00 -1.51
C GLU A 66 14.26 -18.47 -2.69
N ASP A 67 14.14 -19.25 -3.77
CA ASP A 67 13.32 -18.91 -4.93
C ASP A 67 11.84 -18.77 -4.52
N VAL A 68 11.31 -19.69 -3.71
CA VAL A 68 9.92 -19.63 -3.23
C VAL A 68 9.71 -18.40 -2.35
N ILE A 69 10.59 -18.16 -1.38
CA ILE A 69 10.48 -17.03 -0.45
C ILE A 69 10.52 -15.70 -1.23
N ALA A 70 11.38 -15.60 -2.24
CA ALA A 70 11.48 -14.41 -3.08
C ALA A 70 10.21 -14.18 -3.93
N GLN A 71 9.58 -15.24 -4.44
CA GLN A 71 8.54 -15.13 -5.47
C GLN A 71 7.10 -15.30 -4.97
N HIS A 72 6.84 -15.93 -3.81
CA HIS A 72 5.49 -16.36 -3.40
C HIS A 72 4.44 -15.23 -3.26
N LYS A 73 4.87 -13.99 -3.02
CA LYS A 73 3.96 -12.83 -2.90
C LYS A 73 3.58 -12.20 -4.24
N LEU A 74 4.28 -12.58 -5.31
CA LEU A 74 4.14 -11.98 -6.63
C LEU A 74 3.21 -12.81 -7.50
N PHE A 75 2.22 -12.16 -8.12
CA PHE A 75 1.26 -12.82 -9.00
C PHE A 75 0.95 -11.96 -10.22
N CYS A 76 0.62 -12.59 -11.34
CA CYS A 76 0.13 -11.89 -12.52
C CYS A 76 -1.38 -11.64 -12.41
N ASN A 77 -1.90 -10.80 -13.30
CA ASN A 77 -3.31 -10.50 -13.53
C ASN A 77 -4.32 -11.43 -12.80
N ALA A 78 -5.00 -10.86 -11.81
CA ALA A 78 -6.00 -11.56 -11.00
C ALA A 78 -7.28 -11.92 -11.78
N SER A 79 -7.51 -11.26 -12.91
CA SER A 79 -8.69 -11.43 -13.76
C SER A 79 -8.52 -12.43 -14.91
N ARG A 80 -7.27 -12.71 -15.32
CA ARG A 80 -6.99 -13.63 -16.43
C ARG A 80 -7.30 -15.06 -16.00
N VAL A 81 -8.20 -15.74 -16.69
CA VAL A 81 -8.52 -17.15 -16.46
C VAL A 81 -7.63 -18.00 -17.37
N ASN A 82 -6.86 -18.91 -16.77
CA ASN A 82 -5.90 -19.77 -17.49
C ASN A 82 -6.31 -21.25 -17.46
N PHE A 83 -7.44 -21.56 -16.81
CA PHE A 83 -7.97 -22.91 -16.66
C PHE A 83 -9.41 -22.91 -17.15
N ALA A 84 -9.73 -23.81 -18.08
CA ALA A 84 -10.97 -23.77 -18.84
C ALA A 84 -12.17 -24.41 -18.10
N ASN A 85 -11.89 -25.32 -17.16
CA ASN A 85 -12.94 -26.03 -16.44
C ASN A 85 -13.39 -25.25 -15.20
N GLU A 86 -14.45 -25.74 -14.58
CA GLU A 86 -14.98 -25.17 -13.34
C GLU A 86 -13.99 -25.31 -12.19
N VAL A 87 -13.95 -24.27 -11.34
CA VAL A 87 -13.07 -24.21 -10.18
C VAL A 87 -13.89 -23.92 -8.93
N LEU A 88 -13.87 -24.86 -7.98
CA LEU A 88 -14.44 -24.70 -6.64
C LEU A 88 -13.36 -24.27 -5.65
N GLY A 89 -13.57 -23.12 -4.98
CA GLY A 89 -12.71 -22.65 -3.89
C GLY A 89 -13.35 -22.87 -2.52
N PHE A 90 -12.65 -23.53 -1.61
CA PHE A 90 -13.06 -23.61 -0.20
C PHE A 90 -12.55 -22.40 0.58
N VAL A 91 -13.40 -21.82 1.42
CA VAL A 91 -13.02 -20.71 2.32
C VAL A 91 -13.40 -21.07 3.74
N THR A 92 -12.48 -20.82 4.68
CA THR A 92 -12.67 -21.20 6.08
C THR A 92 -12.70 -19.96 6.99
N PRO A 93 -13.40 -20.01 8.13
CA PRO A 93 -13.50 -18.88 9.05
C PRO A 93 -12.22 -18.67 9.87
N TRP A 94 -11.46 -19.73 10.14
CA TRP A 94 -10.20 -19.67 10.91
C TRP A 94 -8.99 -19.18 10.08
N ASN A 95 -9.16 -18.96 8.77
CA ASN A 95 -8.13 -18.38 7.92
C ASN A 95 -8.68 -17.15 7.19
N GLU A 96 -8.49 -15.97 7.79
CA GLU A 96 -8.91 -14.68 7.23
C GLU A 96 -8.36 -14.45 5.81
N GLY A 97 -7.16 -14.98 5.52
CA GLY A 97 -6.52 -14.90 4.20
C GLY A 97 -7.32 -15.58 3.09
N GLY A 98 -8.15 -16.57 3.42
CA GLY A 98 -9.03 -17.26 2.47
C GLY A 98 -10.05 -16.32 1.85
N PHE A 99 -10.73 -15.51 2.65
CA PHE A 99 -11.72 -14.53 2.19
C PHE A 99 -11.08 -13.45 1.29
N LYS A 100 -9.93 -12.92 1.70
CA LYS A 100 -9.21 -11.90 0.90
C LYS A 100 -8.79 -12.45 -0.46
N THR A 101 -8.26 -13.67 -0.47
CA THR A 101 -7.81 -14.36 -1.69
C THR A 101 -8.97 -14.67 -2.62
N SER A 102 -10.07 -15.23 -2.10
CA SER A 102 -11.24 -15.58 -2.92
C SER A 102 -11.89 -14.34 -3.54
N TYR A 103 -11.97 -13.22 -2.81
CA TYR A 103 -12.47 -11.96 -3.35
C TYR A 103 -11.56 -11.37 -4.44
N TYR A 104 -10.26 -11.37 -4.19
CA TYR A 104 -9.27 -10.80 -5.10
C TYR A 104 -9.15 -11.59 -6.41
N PHE A 105 -9.16 -12.92 -6.32
CA PHE A 105 -9.07 -13.83 -7.48
C PHE A 105 -10.43 -14.38 -7.93
N ARG A 106 -11.54 -13.75 -7.55
CA ARG A 106 -12.91 -14.25 -7.81
C ARG A 106 -13.19 -14.61 -9.26
N ARG A 107 -12.58 -13.92 -10.22
CA ARG A 107 -12.76 -14.19 -11.66
C ARG A 107 -12.17 -15.54 -12.10
N LYS A 108 -11.28 -16.14 -11.30
CA LYS A 108 -10.70 -17.47 -11.54
C LYS A 108 -11.51 -18.60 -10.87
N LEU A 109 -12.53 -18.27 -10.09
CA LEU A 109 -13.35 -19.23 -9.35
C LEU A 109 -14.76 -19.26 -9.95
N THR A 110 -15.29 -20.46 -10.19
CA THR A 110 -16.69 -20.65 -10.57
C THR A 110 -17.57 -20.65 -9.33
N TYR A 111 -17.13 -21.35 -8.28
CA TYR A 111 -17.86 -21.52 -7.04
C TYR A 111 -16.98 -21.22 -5.84
N VAL A 112 -17.61 -20.73 -4.76
CA VAL A 112 -16.97 -20.58 -3.44
C VAL A 112 -17.83 -21.30 -2.41
N SER A 113 -17.23 -22.26 -1.70
CA SER A 113 -17.89 -23.01 -0.62
C SER A 113 -17.31 -22.60 0.74
N PRO A 114 -18.09 -21.89 1.58
CA PRO A 114 -17.68 -21.59 2.94
C PRO A 114 -17.82 -22.82 3.85
N VAL A 115 -16.76 -23.18 4.56
CA VAL A 115 -16.71 -24.35 5.45
C VAL A 115 -17.11 -23.94 6.87
N TRP A 116 -18.41 -23.73 7.07
CA TRP A 116 -18.98 -23.26 8.34
C TRP A 116 -19.98 -24.22 8.97
N LEU A 117 -20.65 -25.00 8.13
CA LEU A 117 -21.75 -25.84 8.55
C LEU A 117 -21.22 -27.17 9.09
N ARG A 118 -21.85 -27.62 10.17
CA ARG A 118 -21.71 -28.96 10.71
C ARG A 118 -23.10 -29.56 10.83
N VAL A 119 -23.21 -30.84 10.50
CA VAL A 119 -24.42 -31.62 10.79
C VAL A 119 -24.42 -31.98 12.26
N ILE A 120 -25.51 -31.64 12.95
CA ILE A 120 -25.74 -32.00 14.36
C ILE A 120 -26.92 -32.95 14.37
N GLU A 121 -26.72 -34.16 14.89
CA GLU A 121 -27.81 -35.11 15.09
C GLU A 121 -28.73 -34.55 16.19
N ARG A 122 -30.03 -34.48 15.92
CA ARG A 122 -31.01 -34.29 16.99
C ARG A 122 -31.29 -35.67 17.58
N GLY A 123 -30.88 -35.89 18.82
CA GLY A 123 -31.41 -37.02 19.59
C GLY A 123 -32.94 -36.90 19.68
N GLU A 124 -33.65 -38.03 19.66
CA GLU A 124 -35.08 -38.04 20.00
C GLU A 124 -35.23 -37.42 21.39
N GLY A 125 -35.89 -36.26 21.46
CA GLY A 125 -36.21 -35.63 22.72
C GLY A 125 -37.23 -36.50 23.46
N THR A 126 -36.77 -37.31 24.40
CA THR A 126 -37.59 -37.61 25.56
C THR A 126 -37.73 -36.30 26.33
N GLY A 127 -38.81 -35.58 26.04
CA GLY A 127 -39.25 -34.47 26.88
C GLY A 127 -39.62 -35.02 28.25
N GLU A 128 -38.83 -34.64 29.24
CA GLU A 128 -39.23 -34.58 30.65
C GLU A 128 -39.15 -33.13 31.11
#